data_AF-A0A416W245-F1
#
_entry.id   AF-A0A416W245-F1
#
_cell.length_a   1.000
_cell.length_b   1.000
_cell.length_c   1.000
_cell.angle_alpha   90.00
_cell.angle_beta   90.00
_cell.angle_gamma   90.00
#
_symmetry.space_group_name_H-M   'P 1'
#
loop_
_entity.id
_entity.type
_entity.pdbx_description
1 polymer ?
#
loop_
_entity_poly.entity_id
_entity_poly.type
_entity_poly.pdbx_seq_one_letter_code
_entity_poly.pdbx_strand_id
1 'polypeptide(L)'
;MAILALIAVYMLGRYFWQFAENGWSNDPMEWGAFGSYMGAITGLLAFVGVLYSVHNANKKSAEAKEEAEKVRKEAVAENKKIREEAREESERLGAKAEAKDERDLFFKLIESHQKMMNSLISIDLKTHEKTEGMQAFEVYKKEMYSDLQLMIIHWKAGQFTSYAGWQKNIKMLVRDEFELTLFVAMFAYDANQINRKDEPLQNDEELVKIVLSNPRSWFRDLRKGLDDPVKYGRLKPFYVNFSTEEREDLLLYAGDAWCYTEIDVRYSLLRLAARCFYTRNLARLSFHFNNLCYITKVINDFKFNRDYYMDYWIANLNTMECELLFFYLLSGKSNMDISEIAINSNLFKNVPKDQIFTVMPEDKTALEVLNEFLQMQIDYKEEINFNPVAEE
;
A
#
# COMPACT_ATOMS: atom_id res chain seq x y z
N MET A 1 42.91 -73.34 -33.06
CA MET A 1 44.15 -73.68 -33.80
C MET A 1 44.66 -75.09 -33.47
N ALA A 2 44.90 -75.45 -32.20
CA ALA A 2 45.39 -76.81 -31.84
C ALA A 2 44.46 -77.97 -32.26
N ILE A 3 43.14 -77.78 -32.15
CA ILE A 3 42.14 -78.79 -32.51
C ILE A 3 42.11 -79.04 -34.04
N LEU A 4 42.34 -78.00 -34.85
CA LEU A 4 42.36 -78.10 -36.31
C LEU A 4 43.57 -78.88 -36.84
N ALA A 5 44.73 -78.67 -36.22
CA ALA A 5 45.93 -79.43 -36.53
C ALA A 5 45.76 -80.92 -36.17
N LEU A 6 45.15 -81.23 -35.02
CA LEU A 6 44.86 -82.60 -34.60
C LEU A 6 43.86 -83.30 -35.52
N ILE A 7 42.80 -82.60 -35.93
CA ILE A 7 41.79 -83.13 -36.86
C ILE A 7 42.41 -83.39 -38.25
N ALA A 8 43.26 -82.48 -38.75
CA ALA A 8 43.97 -82.67 -40.02
C ALA A 8 44.97 -83.85 -39.97
N VAL A 9 45.74 -83.97 -38.88
CA VAL A 9 46.69 -85.08 -38.68
C VAL A 9 45.97 -86.42 -38.54
N TYR A 10 44.86 -86.48 -37.79
CA TYR A 10 44.06 -87.69 -37.64
C TYR A 10 43.44 -88.15 -38.97
N MET A 11 42.98 -87.22 -39.80
CA MET A 11 42.40 -87.55 -41.11
C MET A 11 43.43 -87.95 -42.16
N LEU A 12 44.58 -87.27 -42.20
CA LEU A 12 45.72 -87.72 -43.01
C LEU A 12 46.15 -89.13 -42.59
N GLY A 13 46.21 -89.40 -41.29
CA GLY A 13 46.51 -90.73 -40.75
C GLY A 13 45.48 -91.79 -41.14
N ARG A 14 44.18 -91.49 -41.09
CA ARG A 14 43.12 -92.41 -41.52
C ARG A 14 43.11 -92.66 -43.03
N TYR A 15 43.43 -91.65 -43.84
CA TYR A 15 43.56 -91.80 -45.29
C TYR A 15 44.73 -92.73 -45.64
N PHE A 16 45.92 -92.49 -45.06
CA PHE A 16 47.07 -93.36 -45.25
C PHE A 16 46.79 -94.80 -44.77
N TRP A 17 46.00 -94.98 -43.71
CA TRP A 17 45.68 -96.32 -43.22
C TRP A 17 44.66 -97.10 -44.07
N GLN A 18 43.71 -96.40 -44.71
CA GLN A 18 42.58 -97.05 -45.40
C GLN A 18 42.77 -97.20 -46.91
N PHE A 19 43.55 -96.32 -47.54
CA PHE A 19 43.69 -96.27 -49.01
C PHE A 19 45.14 -96.40 -49.51
N ALA A 20 46.12 -96.48 -48.61
CA ALA A 20 47.53 -96.51 -48.98
C ALA A 20 48.28 -97.61 -48.23
N GLU A 21 48.60 -98.72 -48.90
CA GLU A 21 49.75 -99.55 -48.51
C GLU A 21 51.05 -98.76 -48.75
N ASN A 22 51.30 -97.72 -47.95
CA ASN A 22 52.50 -96.87 -47.93
C ASN A 22 52.81 -96.01 -49.19
N GLY A 23 51.81 -95.61 -49.98
CA GLY A 23 52.02 -94.66 -51.10
C GLY A 23 50.75 -93.92 -51.54
N TRP A 24 50.91 -92.82 -52.27
CA TRP A 24 49.77 -92.06 -52.82
C TRP A 24 48.98 -92.91 -53.82
N SER A 25 47.66 -93.01 -53.64
CA SER A 25 46.77 -93.72 -54.57
C SER A 25 46.79 -93.05 -55.96
N ASN A 26 46.85 -93.85 -57.02
CA ASN A 26 46.80 -93.40 -58.42
C ASN A 26 45.36 -93.39 -58.99
N ASP A 27 44.34 -93.73 -58.18
CA ASP A 27 42.94 -93.75 -58.59
C ASP A 27 42.26 -92.38 -58.37
N PRO A 28 41.86 -91.65 -59.44
CA PRO A 28 41.19 -90.36 -59.33
C PRO A 28 39.90 -90.40 -58.50
N MET A 29 39.23 -91.55 -58.39
CA MET A 29 37.96 -91.68 -57.67
C MET A 29 38.15 -91.62 -56.15
N GLU A 30 39.26 -92.12 -55.62
CA GLU A 30 39.62 -92.03 -54.19
C GLU A 30 40.01 -90.61 -53.80
N TRP A 31 40.67 -89.89 -54.71
CA TRP A 31 40.92 -88.45 -54.57
C TRP A 31 39.63 -87.62 -54.58
N GLY A 32 38.64 -88.01 -55.39
CA GLY A 32 37.31 -87.41 -55.39
C GLY A 32 36.56 -87.59 -54.07
N ALA A 33 36.62 -88.80 -53.49
CA ALA A 33 36.01 -89.10 -52.19
C ALA A 33 36.70 -88.38 -51.02
N PHE A 34 38.04 -88.35 -51.00
CA PHE A 34 38.82 -87.59 -50.02
C PHE A 34 38.58 -86.08 -50.15
N GLY A 35 38.57 -85.55 -51.37
CA GLY A 35 38.24 -84.15 -51.66
C GLY A 35 36.82 -83.78 -51.24
N SER A 36 35.84 -84.68 -51.40
CA SER A 36 34.46 -84.48 -50.93
C SER A 36 34.37 -84.45 -49.41
N TYR A 37 35.10 -85.32 -48.70
CA TYR A 37 35.17 -85.34 -47.24
C TYR A 37 35.88 -84.09 -46.69
N MET A 38 37.03 -83.73 -47.26
CA MET A 38 37.75 -82.50 -46.93
C MET A 38 36.93 -81.25 -47.24
N GLY A 39 36.19 -81.23 -48.35
CA GLY A 39 35.24 -80.19 -48.70
C GLY A 39 34.10 -80.04 -47.69
N ALA A 40 33.54 -81.15 -47.21
CA ALA A 40 32.50 -81.15 -46.19
C ALA A 40 32.99 -80.61 -44.84
N ILE A 41 34.20 -81.00 -44.41
CA ILE A 41 34.80 -80.52 -43.15
C ILE A 41 35.25 -79.06 -43.25
N THR A 42 35.88 -78.66 -44.35
CA THR A 42 36.24 -77.26 -44.57
C THR A 42 35.00 -76.37 -44.68
N GLY A 43 33.93 -76.85 -45.31
CA GLY A 43 32.61 -76.20 -45.31
C GLY A 43 32.01 -76.04 -43.91
N LEU A 44 32.05 -77.09 -43.08
CA LEU A 44 31.59 -77.04 -41.69
C LEU A 44 32.43 -76.06 -40.84
N LEU A 45 33.75 -76.05 -41.03
CA LEU A 45 34.65 -75.14 -40.32
C LEU A 45 34.46 -73.68 -40.75
N ALA A 46 34.27 -73.43 -42.04
CA ALA A 46 33.90 -72.11 -42.54
C ALA A 46 32.56 -71.66 -41.92
N PHE A 47 31.58 -72.56 -41.82
CA PHE A 47 30.29 -72.29 -41.17
C PHE A 47 30.43 -71.97 -39.68
N VAL A 48 31.25 -72.72 -38.93
CA VAL A 48 31.56 -72.42 -37.51
C VAL A 48 32.28 -71.07 -37.36
N GLY A 49 33.20 -70.75 -38.27
CA GLY A 49 33.88 -69.45 -38.31
C GLY A 49 32.90 -68.29 -38.55
N VAL A 50 31.93 -68.47 -39.46
CA VAL A 50 30.85 -67.51 -39.69
C VAL A 50 29.95 -67.39 -38.45
N LEU A 51 29.56 -68.49 -37.80
CA LEU A 51 28.75 -68.45 -36.57
C LEU A 51 29.47 -67.72 -35.43
N TYR A 52 30.76 -67.97 -35.24
CA TYR A 52 31.56 -67.27 -34.23
C TYR A 52 31.71 -65.77 -34.56
N SER A 53 31.93 -65.43 -35.83
CA SER A 53 31.99 -64.04 -36.29
C SER A 53 30.66 -63.31 -36.06
N VAL A 54 29.53 -63.93 -36.40
CA VAL A 54 28.18 -63.40 -36.15
C VAL A 54 27.91 -63.26 -34.65
N HIS A 55 28.28 -64.25 -33.84
CA HIS A 55 28.12 -64.17 -32.38
C HIS A 55 28.95 -63.02 -31.78
N ASN A 56 30.21 -62.88 -32.19
CA ASN A 56 31.11 -61.82 -31.72
C ASN A 56 30.65 -60.44 -32.20
N ALA A 57 30.15 -60.32 -33.43
CA ALA A 57 29.57 -59.10 -33.96
C ALA A 57 28.28 -58.71 -33.20
N ASN A 58 27.42 -59.69 -32.89
CA ASN A 58 26.22 -59.49 -32.09
C ASN A 58 26.55 -59.07 -30.65
N LYS A 59 27.56 -59.67 -30.03
CA LYS A 59 28.03 -59.30 -28.69
C LYS A 59 28.56 -57.87 -28.65
N LYS A 60 29.46 -57.49 -29.57
CA LYS A 60 29.96 -56.12 -29.70
C LYS A 60 28.85 -55.11 -30.00
N SER A 61 27.86 -55.51 -30.82
CA SER A 61 26.69 -54.67 -31.11
C SER A 61 25.81 -54.46 -29.87
N ALA A 62 25.65 -55.48 -29.02
CA ALA A 62 24.90 -55.37 -27.77
C ALA A 62 25.61 -54.46 -26.77
N GLU A 63 26.92 -54.65 -26.56
CA GLU A 63 27.75 -53.79 -25.69
C GLU A 63 27.73 -52.33 -26.16
N ALA A 64 27.88 -52.09 -27.48
CA ALA A 64 27.81 -50.75 -28.05
C ALA A 64 26.43 -50.10 -27.89
N LYS A 65 25.34 -50.88 -27.96
CA LYS A 65 23.97 -50.37 -27.71
C LYS A 65 23.76 -50.01 -26.25
N GLU A 66 24.27 -50.81 -25.32
CA GLU A 66 24.17 -50.55 -23.89
C GLU A 66 24.97 -49.29 -23.49
N GLU A 67 26.19 -49.15 -23.99
CA GLU A 67 27.01 -47.95 -23.79
C GLU A 67 26.35 -46.71 -24.41
N ALA A 68 25.84 -46.81 -25.65
CA ALA A 68 25.11 -45.72 -26.30
C ALA A 68 23.82 -45.35 -25.53
N GLU A 69 23.11 -46.32 -24.96
CA GLU A 69 21.92 -46.05 -24.16
C GLU A 69 22.26 -45.40 -22.82
N LYS A 70 23.37 -45.79 -22.18
CA LYS A 70 23.88 -45.16 -20.97
C LYS A 70 24.27 -43.71 -21.22
N VAL A 71 25.07 -43.45 -22.26
CA VAL A 71 25.44 -42.09 -22.68
C VAL A 71 24.22 -41.25 -23.02
N ARG A 72 23.21 -41.83 -23.69
CA ARG A 72 21.95 -41.14 -23.98
C ARG A 72 21.20 -40.77 -22.69
N LYS A 73 21.10 -41.68 -21.73
CA LYS A 73 20.44 -41.42 -20.43
C LYS A 73 21.17 -40.32 -19.65
N GLU A 74 22.49 -40.35 -19.61
CA GLU A 74 23.33 -39.32 -18.99
C GLU A 74 23.15 -37.96 -19.68
N ALA A 75 23.21 -37.91 -21.01
CA ALA A 75 22.98 -36.67 -21.78
C ALA A 75 21.57 -36.10 -21.61
N VAL A 76 20.53 -36.94 -21.47
CA VAL A 76 19.17 -36.49 -21.17
C VAL A 76 19.07 -35.94 -19.74
N ALA A 77 19.70 -36.58 -18.77
CA ALA A 77 19.72 -36.11 -17.39
C ALA A 77 20.48 -34.78 -17.25
N GLU A 78 21.62 -34.64 -17.94
CA GLU A 78 22.40 -33.41 -17.98
C GLU A 78 21.63 -32.27 -18.67
N ASN A 79 21.03 -32.52 -19.84
CA ASN A 79 20.17 -31.54 -20.50
C ASN A 79 18.98 -31.12 -19.61
N LYS A 80 18.40 -32.04 -18.84
CA LYS A 80 17.33 -31.71 -17.90
C LYS A 80 17.84 -30.79 -16.79
N LYS A 81 19.03 -31.04 -16.23
CA LYS A 81 19.67 -30.16 -15.24
C LYS A 81 19.94 -28.78 -15.81
N ILE A 82 20.57 -28.69 -16.98
CA ILE A 82 20.88 -27.41 -17.65
C ILE A 82 19.61 -26.59 -17.88
N ARG A 83 18.52 -27.23 -18.33
CA ARG A 83 17.23 -26.55 -18.53
C ARG A 83 16.64 -26.03 -17.23
N GLU A 84 16.77 -26.78 -16.16
CA GLU A 84 16.25 -26.36 -14.85
C GLU A 84 17.08 -25.22 -14.27
N GLU A 85 18.42 -25.31 -14.33
CA GLU A 85 19.33 -24.23 -13.93
C GLU A 85 19.08 -22.95 -14.73
N ALA A 86 18.88 -23.06 -16.05
CA ALA A 86 18.54 -21.92 -16.90
C ALA A 86 17.17 -21.31 -16.56
N ARG A 87 16.19 -22.14 -16.17
CA ARG A 87 14.87 -21.69 -15.72
C ARG A 87 14.98 -20.93 -14.40
N GLU A 88 15.66 -21.49 -13.41
CA GLU A 88 15.92 -20.86 -12.11
C GLU A 88 16.69 -19.54 -12.28
N GLU A 89 17.71 -19.51 -13.14
CA GLU A 89 18.46 -18.29 -13.44
C GLU A 89 17.58 -17.23 -14.12
N SER A 90 16.75 -17.63 -15.08
CA SER A 90 15.82 -16.72 -15.75
C SER A 90 14.78 -16.15 -14.79
N GLU A 91 14.23 -16.97 -13.90
CA GLU A 91 13.30 -16.53 -12.84
C GLU A 91 14.01 -15.55 -11.87
N ARG A 92 15.26 -15.85 -11.49
CA ARG A 92 16.05 -14.96 -10.63
C ARG A 92 16.36 -13.62 -11.28
N LEU A 93 16.72 -13.62 -12.57
CA LEU A 93 16.94 -12.40 -13.34
C LEU A 93 15.65 -11.60 -13.50
N GLY A 94 14.52 -12.27 -13.74
CA GLY A 94 13.19 -11.67 -13.78
C GLY A 94 12.84 -10.98 -12.46
N ALA A 95 12.94 -11.69 -11.33
CA ALA A 95 12.69 -11.12 -10.01
C ALA A 95 13.62 -9.94 -9.68
N LYS A 96 14.90 -10.01 -10.07
CA LYS A 96 15.85 -8.91 -9.89
C LYS A 96 15.51 -7.69 -10.75
N ALA A 97 14.99 -7.90 -11.96
CA ALA A 97 14.51 -6.82 -12.82
C ALA A 97 13.24 -6.17 -12.24
N GLU A 98 12.23 -6.96 -11.85
CA GLU A 98 11.01 -6.46 -11.20
C GLU A 98 11.33 -5.66 -9.93
N ALA A 99 12.19 -6.18 -9.05
CA ALA A 99 12.60 -5.47 -7.84
C ALA A 99 13.32 -4.13 -8.13
N LYS A 100 14.09 -4.07 -9.24
CA LYS A 100 14.72 -2.83 -9.68
C LYS A 100 13.68 -1.84 -10.23
N ASP A 101 12.71 -2.32 -10.99
CA ASP A 101 11.65 -1.49 -11.56
C ASP A 101 10.74 -0.90 -10.46
N GLU A 102 10.37 -1.70 -9.43
CA GLU A 102 9.64 -1.22 -8.26
C GLU A 102 10.42 -0.13 -7.51
N ARG A 103 11.72 -0.35 -7.28
CA ARG A 103 12.61 0.65 -6.66
C ARG A 103 12.67 1.95 -7.47
N ASP A 104 12.85 1.84 -8.79
CA ASP A 104 12.98 3.01 -9.65
C ASP A 104 11.63 3.75 -9.77
N LEU A 105 10.50 3.03 -9.75
CA LEU A 105 9.16 3.60 -9.64
C LEU A 105 8.98 4.33 -8.30
N PHE A 106 9.37 3.72 -7.19
CA PHE A 106 9.28 4.31 -5.85
C PHE A 106 9.92 5.70 -5.80
N PHE A 107 11.19 5.83 -6.21
CA PHE A 107 11.87 7.12 -6.16
C PHE A 107 11.22 8.18 -7.06
N LYS A 108 10.67 7.78 -8.22
CA LYS A 108 9.88 8.69 -9.07
C LYS A 108 8.59 9.17 -8.38
N LEU A 109 7.92 8.29 -7.65
CA LEU A 109 6.72 8.64 -6.87
C LEU A 109 7.07 9.64 -5.75
N ILE A 110 8.17 9.42 -5.03
CA ILE A 110 8.65 10.34 -3.99
C ILE A 110 8.98 11.73 -4.58
N GLU A 111 9.72 11.77 -5.70
CA GLU A 111 10.02 13.04 -6.38
C GLU A 111 8.75 13.76 -6.87
N SER A 112 7.78 13.00 -7.39
CA SER A 112 6.49 13.54 -7.84
C SER A 112 5.70 14.15 -6.69
N HIS A 113 5.68 13.48 -5.54
CA HIS A 113 5.04 13.97 -4.34
C HIS A 113 5.66 15.28 -3.85
N GLN A 114 6.99 15.36 -3.76
CA GLN A 114 7.70 16.57 -3.34
C GLN A 114 7.40 17.76 -4.27
N LYS A 115 7.40 17.55 -5.59
CA LYS A 115 7.03 18.60 -6.56
C LYS A 115 5.61 19.11 -6.34
N MET A 116 4.69 18.20 -6.02
CA MET A 116 3.29 18.52 -5.81
C MET A 116 3.07 19.30 -4.52
N MET A 117 3.71 18.89 -3.42
CA MET A 117 3.70 19.67 -2.18
C MET A 117 4.14 21.11 -2.44
N ASN A 118 5.26 21.31 -3.14
CA ASN A 118 5.79 22.64 -3.42
C ASN A 118 4.88 23.49 -4.33
N SER A 119 4.00 22.86 -5.12
CA SER A 119 3.04 23.55 -5.99
C SER A 119 1.71 23.88 -5.31
N LEU A 120 1.51 23.43 -4.07
CA LEU A 120 0.27 23.65 -3.34
C LEU A 120 0.08 25.13 -3.03
N ILE A 121 -1.14 25.62 -3.17
CA ILE A 121 -1.49 27.02 -2.92
C ILE A 121 -2.70 27.08 -1.98
N SER A 122 -2.63 27.94 -0.97
CA SER A 122 -3.77 28.34 -0.16
C SER A 122 -3.96 29.86 -0.18
N ILE A 123 -5.12 30.30 0.30
CA ILE A 123 -5.45 31.72 0.48
C ILE A 123 -5.96 31.85 1.91
N ASP A 124 -5.28 32.62 2.75
CA ASP A 124 -5.69 32.84 4.14
C ASP A 124 -7.04 33.59 4.18
N LEU A 125 -8.00 33.07 4.97
CA LEU A 125 -9.35 33.65 5.05
C LEU A 125 -9.39 35.06 5.66
N LYS A 126 -8.45 35.41 6.54
CA LYS A 126 -8.39 36.72 7.22
C LYS A 126 -7.62 37.75 6.39
N THR A 127 -6.43 37.38 5.89
CA THR A 127 -5.54 38.33 5.19
C THR A 127 -5.74 38.35 3.69
N HIS A 128 -6.35 37.30 3.12
CA HIS A 128 -6.39 37.02 1.68
C HIS A 128 -5.02 36.87 1.03
N GLU A 129 -3.97 36.67 1.82
CA GLU A 129 -2.63 36.41 1.31
C GLU A 129 -2.56 35.01 0.72
N LYS A 130 -1.89 34.93 -0.44
CA LYS A 130 -1.61 33.67 -1.11
C LYS A 130 -0.32 33.09 -0.52
N THR A 131 -0.38 31.85 -0.06
CA THR A 131 0.78 31.09 0.43
C THR A 131 0.98 29.84 -0.42
N GLU A 132 2.22 29.37 -0.49
CA GLU A 132 2.60 28.24 -1.35
C GLU A 132 3.41 27.19 -0.57
N GLY A 133 3.40 25.95 -1.07
CA GLY A 133 4.20 24.88 -0.50
C GLY A 133 3.84 24.55 0.95
N MET A 134 4.85 24.47 1.80
CA MET A 134 4.69 24.14 3.23
C MET A 134 3.82 25.16 3.97
N GLN A 135 3.93 26.46 3.65
CA GLN A 135 3.10 27.50 4.26
C GLN A 135 1.62 27.33 3.91
N ALA A 136 1.31 26.72 2.76
CA ALA A 136 -0.07 26.43 2.42
C ALA A 136 -0.69 25.39 3.35
N PHE A 137 0.07 24.36 3.74
CA PHE A 137 -0.38 23.38 4.73
C PHE A 137 -0.62 24.01 6.11
N GLU A 138 0.21 24.96 6.52
CA GLU A 138 0.02 25.70 7.79
C GLU A 138 -1.31 26.46 7.80
N VAL A 139 -1.63 27.17 6.72
CA VAL A 139 -2.92 27.88 6.58
C VAL A 139 -4.09 26.89 6.61
N TYR A 140 -4.01 25.80 5.85
CA TYR A 140 -5.06 24.77 5.85
C TYR A 140 -5.27 24.13 7.22
N LYS A 141 -4.18 23.78 7.92
CA LYS A 141 -4.23 23.21 9.27
C LYS A 141 -4.87 24.19 10.25
N LYS A 142 -4.39 25.44 10.27
CA LYS A 142 -4.90 26.51 11.14
C LYS A 142 -6.40 26.73 10.95
N GLU A 143 -6.85 26.85 9.71
CA GLU A 143 -8.27 27.08 9.42
C GLU A 143 -9.14 25.87 9.70
N MET A 144 -8.67 24.66 9.41
CA MET A 144 -9.36 23.43 9.78
C MET A 144 -9.54 23.36 11.30
N TYR A 145 -8.50 23.67 12.07
CA TYR A 145 -8.58 23.61 13.53
C TYR A 145 -9.56 24.65 14.08
N SER A 146 -9.53 25.88 13.54
CA SER A 146 -10.50 26.91 13.90
C SER A 146 -11.93 26.55 13.53
N ASP A 147 -12.15 25.86 12.40
CA ASP A 147 -13.48 25.33 12.05
C ASP A 147 -13.97 24.32 13.08
N LEU A 148 -13.13 23.35 13.45
CA LEU A 148 -13.48 22.33 14.44
C LEU A 148 -13.80 22.97 15.80
N GLN A 149 -12.95 23.89 16.27
CA GLN A 149 -13.17 24.62 17.52
C GLN A 149 -14.51 25.36 17.49
N LEU A 150 -14.81 26.05 16.39
CA LEU A 150 -16.07 26.75 16.23
C LEU A 150 -17.28 25.80 16.20
N MET A 151 -17.17 24.65 15.55
CA MET A 151 -18.22 23.62 15.57
C MET A 151 -18.49 23.09 16.97
N ILE A 152 -17.45 22.90 17.78
CA ILE A 152 -17.57 22.49 19.19
C ILE A 152 -18.34 23.55 19.98
N ILE A 153 -18.10 24.85 19.73
CA ILE A 153 -18.87 25.93 20.36
C ILE A 153 -20.35 25.85 19.98
N HIS A 154 -20.65 25.72 18.68
CA HIS A 154 -22.03 25.62 18.21
C HIS A 154 -22.76 24.42 18.82
N TRP A 155 -22.10 23.25 18.82
CA TRP A 155 -22.63 22.04 19.46
C TRP A 155 -22.90 22.28 20.95
N LYS A 156 -21.91 22.83 21.67
CA LYS A 156 -22.02 23.04 23.11
C LYS A 156 -23.14 24.03 23.44
N ALA A 157 -23.24 25.13 22.69
CA ALA A 157 -24.33 26.10 22.83
C ALA A 157 -25.71 25.45 22.57
N GLY A 158 -25.80 24.56 21.57
CA GLY A 158 -27.02 23.82 21.23
C GLY A 158 -27.63 23.00 22.38
N GLN A 159 -26.81 22.61 23.37
CA GLN A 159 -27.23 21.88 24.56
C GLN A 159 -28.00 22.73 25.60
N PHE A 160 -27.95 24.05 25.49
CA PHE A 160 -28.58 24.96 26.44
C PHE A 160 -29.87 25.53 25.88
N THR A 161 -30.94 25.53 26.66
CA THR A 161 -32.24 26.12 26.27
C THR A 161 -32.28 27.63 26.46
N SER A 162 -31.42 28.20 27.31
CA SER A 162 -31.42 29.63 27.63
C SER A 162 -30.03 30.25 27.56
N TYR A 163 -29.98 31.51 27.12
CA TYR A 163 -28.76 32.31 27.07
C TYR A 163 -28.09 32.42 28.44
N ALA A 164 -28.87 32.65 29.51
CA ALA A 164 -28.33 32.77 30.86
C ALA A 164 -27.62 31.48 31.33
N GLY A 165 -28.17 30.31 31.00
CA GLY A 165 -27.55 29.02 31.33
C GLY A 165 -26.22 28.83 30.61
N TRP A 166 -26.19 29.11 29.31
CA TRP A 166 -24.96 29.02 28.51
C TRP A 166 -23.91 30.07 28.91
N GLN A 167 -24.32 31.32 29.14
CA GLN A 167 -23.45 32.40 29.59
C GLN A 167 -22.76 32.07 30.92
N LYS A 168 -23.48 31.43 31.85
CA LYS A 168 -22.87 30.97 33.10
C LYS A 168 -21.79 29.91 32.84
N ASN A 169 -22.01 29.02 31.88
CA ASN A 169 -21.04 27.97 31.54
C ASN A 169 -19.77 28.54 30.89
N ILE A 170 -19.90 29.42 29.90
CA ILE A 170 -18.74 30.00 29.20
C ILE A 170 -17.86 30.86 30.12
N LYS A 171 -18.46 31.64 31.02
CA LYS A 171 -17.74 32.45 32.01
C LYS A 171 -16.93 31.65 33.04
N MET A 172 -17.26 30.37 33.23
CA MET A 172 -16.47 29.51 34.12
C MET A 172 -15.16 29.02 33.48
N LEU A 173 -15.03 29.13 32.16
CA LEU A 173 -14.00 28.44 31.38
C LEU A 173 -13.00 29.40 30.72
N VAL A 174 -13.46 30.58 30.34
CA VAL A 174 -12.66 31.59 29.64
C VAL A 174 -12.89 32.98 30.24
N ARG A 175 -12.17 33.98 29.75
CA ARG A 175 -12.25 35.36 30.21
C ARG A 175 -13.69 35.86 30.25
N ASP A 176 -13.95 36.78 31.19
CA ASP A 176 -15.21 37.49 31.24
C ASP A 176 -15.52 38.11 29.86
N GLU A 177 -16.75 37.89 29.37
CA GLU A 177 -17.30 38.45 28.13
C GLU A 177 -16.92 37.75 26.82
N PHE A 178 -16.30 36.56 26.81
CA PHE A 178 -16.06 35.84 25.55
C PHE A 178 -17.34 35.55 24.75
N GLU A 179 -18.51 35.44 25.40
CA GLU A 179 -19.79 35.34 24.71
C GLU A 179 -20.09 36.56 23.83
N LEU A 180 -19.67 37.75 24.28
CA LEU A 180 -19.83 38.99 23.54
C LEU A 180 -18.89 38.99 22.32
N THR A 181 -17.65 38.52 22.47
CA THR A 181 -16.71 38.34 21.36
C THR A 181 -17.28 37.45 20.27
N LEU A 182 -17.90 36.31 20.64
CA LEU A 182 -18.56 35.40 19.67
C LEU A 182 -19.64 36.14 18.87
N PHE A 183 -20.51 36.87 19.54
CA PHE A 183 -21.61 37.58 18.90
C PHE A 183 -21.14 38.75 18.03
N VAL A 184 -20.14 39.52 18.50
CA VAL A 184 -19.54 40.61 17.72
C VAL A 184 -18.88 40.06 16.47
N ALA A 185 -18.14 38.95 16.56
CA ALA A 185 -17.54 38.32 15.40
C ALA A 185 -18.58 37.80 14.40
N MET A 186 -19.67 37.20 14.88
CA MET A 186 -20.79 36.76 14.03
C MET A 186 -21.40 37.93 13.26
N PHE A 187 -21.66 39.05 13.94
CA PHE A 187 -22.20 40.27 13.33
C PHE A 187 -21.21 40.87 12.33
N ALA A 188 -19.96 41.07 12.73
CA ALA A 188 -18.91 41.64 11.88
C ALA A 188 -18.76 40.81 10.59
N TYR A 189 -18.79 39.48 10.69
CA TYR A 189 -18.74 38.61 9.53
C TYR A 189 -19.96 38.81 8.60
N ASP A 190 -21.18 38.87 9.14
CA ASP A 190 -22.39 39.10 8.32
C ASP A 190 -22.39 40.50 7.66
N ALA A 191 -21.77 41.47 8.32
CA ALA A 191 -21.57 42.81 7.81
C ALA A 191 -20.40 42.93 6.81
N ASN A 192 -19.73 41.81 6.48
CA ASN A 192 -18.50 41.78 5.68
C ASN A 192 -17.38 42.68 6.23
N GLN A 193 -17.32 42.84 7.55
CA GLN A 193 -16.25 43.52 8.26
C GLN A 193 -15.19 42.50 8.66
N ILE A 194 -13.92 42.79 8.35
CA ILE A 194 -12.77 41.97 8.73
C ILE A 194 -11.86 42.75 9.68
N ASN A 195 -11.60 42.18 10.86
CA ASN A 195 -10.67 42.73 11.83
C ASN A 195 -9.21 42.55 11.36
N ARG A 196 -8.71 43.48 10.54
CA ARG A 196 -7.34 43.43 10.00
C ARG A 196 -6.25 43.90 10.98
N LYS A 197 -6.62 44.65 12.02
CA LYS A 197 -5.67 45.22 12.98
C LYS A 197 -5.27 44.27 14.09
N ASP A 198 -5.96 43.13 14.21
CA ASP A 198 -5.78 42.17 15.30
C ASP A 198 -6.08 42.77 16.69
N GLU A 199 -6.94 43.79 16.72
CA GLU A 199 -7.41 44.41 17.96
C GLU A 199 -8.55 43.57 18.57
N PRO A 200 -8.67 43.44 19.90
CA PRO A 200 -9.82 42.78 20.52
C PRO A 200 -11.15 43.38 20.03
N LEU A 201 -12.09 42.52 19.62
CA LEU A 201 -13.37 42.93 19.03
C LEU A 201 -14.26 43.70 20.01
N GLN A 202 -14.07 43.46 21.30
CA GLN A 202 -14.79 44.17 22.37
C GLN A 202 -14.44 45.66 22.45
N ASN A 203 -13.32 46.09 21.85
CA ASN A 203 -12.94 47.51 21.80
C ASN A 203 -13.79 48.32 20.81
N ASP A 204 -14.54 47.66 19.93
CA ASP A 204 -15.47 48.33 19.02
C ASP A 204 -16.81 48.59 19.73
N GLU A 205 -16.91 49.76 20.38
CA GLU A 205 -18.09 50.16 21.16
C GLU A 205 -19.39 50.15 20.34
N GLU A 206 -19.32 50.42 19.03
CA GLU A 206 -20.49 50.43 18.16
C GLU A 206 -21.01 49.01 17.94
N LEU A 207 -20.11 48.08 17.60
CA LEU A 207 -20.47 46.66 17.42
C LEU A 207 -20.98 46.03 18.71
N VAL A 208 -20.31 46.31 19.83
CA VAL A 208 -20.73 45.83 21.16
C VAL A 208 -22.14 46.30 21.48
N LYS A 209 -22.45 47.59 21.26
CA LYS A 209 -23.78 48.15 21.52
C LYS A 209 -24.86 47.50 20.67
N ILE A 210 -24.57 47.20 19.39
CA ILE A 210 -25.51 46.52 18.49
C ILE A 210 -25.83 45.13 19.02
N VAL A 211 -24.81 44.36 19.38
CA VAL A 211 -24.98 42.98 19.86
C VAL A 211 -25.74 42.92 21.20
N LEU A 212 -25.40 43.81 22.14
CA LEU A 212 -26.04 43.89 23.46
C LEU A 212 -27.51 44.28 23.40
N SER A 213 -27.98 44.85 22.28
CA SER A 213 -29.41 45.15 22.10
C SER A 213 -30.29 43.89 22.01
N ASN A 214 -29.73 42.75 21.59
CA ASN A 214 -30.48 41.50 21.45
C ASN A 214 -29.61 40.22 21.59
N PRO A 215 -28.98 39.98 22.76
CA PRO A 215 -28.10 38.82 22.98
C PRO A 215 -28.82 37.47 22.85
N ARG A 216 -30.13 37.43 23.13
CA ARG A 216 -30.93 36.20 22.97
C ARG A 216 -31.06 35.77 21.51
N SER A 217 -31.17 36.72 20.58
CA SER A 217 -31.18 36.38 19.16
C SER A 217 -29.85 35.82 18.71
N TRP A 218 -28.74 36.47 19.09
CA TRP A 218 -27.39 36.00 18.74
C TRP A 218 -27.10 34.62 19.32
N PHE A 219 -27.53 34.36 20.56
CA PHE A 219 -27.44 33.04 21.15
C PHE A 219 -28.26 32.01 20.35
N ARG A 220 -29.50 32.32 19.97
CA ARG A 220 -30.34 31.42 19.16
C ARG A 220 -29.68 31.10 17.81
N ASP A 221 -29.04 32.07 17.17
CA ASP A 221 -28.35 31.87 15.91
C ASP A 221 -27.07 31.04 16.12
N LEU A 222 -26.33 31.28 17.21
CA LEU A 222 -25.16 30.49 17.59
C LEU A 222 -25.55 29.01 17.82
N ARG A 223 -26.67 28.72 18.48
CA ARG A 223 -27.17 27.35 18.71
C ARG A 223 -27.48 26.59 17.42
N LYS A 224 -27.85 27.32 16.36
CA LYS A 224 -28.19 26.77 15.04
C LYS A 224 -27.01 26.75 14.09
N GLY A 225 -25.81 27.11 14.55
CA GLY A 225 -24.63 27.20 13.68
C GLY A 225 -24.17 25.88 13.07
N LEU A 226 -24.70 24.73 13.49
CA LEU A 226 -24.46 23.43 12.85
C LEU A 226 -25.48 23.08 11.76
N ASP A 227 -26.58 23.81 11.60
CA ASP A 227 -27.60 23.54 10.58
C ASP A 227 -27.00 23.58 9.16
N ASP A 228 -26.23 24.61 8.85
CA ASP A 228 -25.57 24.79 7.55
C ASP A 228 -24.43 23.79 7.31
N PRO A 229 -23.54 23.51 8.28
CA PRO A 229 -22.59 22.40 8.18
C PRO A 229 -23.27 21.06 7.87
N VAL A 230 -24.36 20.73 8.56
CA VAL A 230 -25.07 19.45 8.38
C VAL A 230 -25.75 19.41 7.02
N LYS A 231 -26.44 20.47 6.63
CA LYS A 231 -27.26 20.49 5.42
C LYS A 231 -26.47 20.70 4.14
N TYR A 232 -25.43 21.54 4.19
CA TYR A 232 -24.72 22.01 3.01
C TYR A 232 -23.22 21.74 3.05
N GLY A 233 -22.68 21.24 4.16
CA GLY A 233 -21.24 21.08 4.34
C GLY A 233 -20.52 22.43 4.30
N ARG A 234 -21.11 23.50 4.85
CA ARG A 234 -20.50 24.85 4.89
C ARG A 234 -20.57 25.41 6.29
N LEU A 235 -19.42 25.81 6.83
CA LEU A 235 -19.34 26.54 8.09
C LEU A 235 -19.13 28.03 7.78
N LYS A 236 -19.71 28.90 8.60
CA LYS A 236 -19.45 30.35 8.59
C LYS A 236 -18.23 30.64 9.48
N PRO A 237 -17.03 30.88 8.93
CA PRO A 237 -15.79 30.99 9.70
C PRO A 237 -15.65 32.38 10.34
N PHE A 238 -16.57 32.78 11.22
CA PHE A 238 -16.52 34.12 11.82
C PHE A 238 -15.32 34.33 12.77
N TYR A 239 -14.61 33.26 13.15
CA TYR A 239 -13.33 33.32 13.86
C TYR A 239 -12.24 34.11 13.10
N VAL A 240 -12.42 34.37 11.79
CA VAL A 240 -11.49 35.23 11.03
C VAL A 240 -11.39 36.64 11.61
N ASN A 241 -12.42 37.08 12.35
CA ASN A 241 -12.46 38.37 13.02
C ASN A 241 -11.76 38.39 14.37
N PHE A 242 -11.44 37.23 14.94
CA PHE A 242 -10.76 37.17 16.23
C PHE A 242 -9.34 37.73 16.15
N SER A 243 -8.97 38.46 17.19
CA SER A 243 -7.58 38.77 17.51
C SER A 243 -6.80 37.48 17.85
N THR A 244 -5.48 37.58 17.97
CA THR A 244 -4.66 36.46 18.46
C THR A 244 -5.13 35.98 19.84
N GLU A 245 -5.47 36.92 20.72
CA GLU A 245 -5.94 36.66 22.09
C GLU A 245 -7.29 35.94 22.11
N GLU A 246 -8.24 36.38 21.29
CA GLU A 246 -9.59 35.78 21.21
C GLU A 246 -9.56 34.38 20.56
N ARG A 247 -8.54 34.07 19.75
CA ARG A 247 -8.30 32.71 19.25
C ARG A 247 -7.83 31.77 20.35
N GLU A 248 -7.09 32.27 21.35
CA GLU A 248 -6.72 31.47 22.52
C GLU A 248 -7.95 31.14 23.36
N ASP A 249 -8.86 32.10 23.56
CA ASP A 249 -10.13 31.86 24.27
C ASP A 249 -11.01 30.83 23.52
N LEU A 250 -11.07 30.92 22.18
CA LEU A 250 -11.73 29.91 21.33
C LEU A 250 -11.15 28.51 21.57
N LEU A 251 -9.81 28.38 21.55
CA LEU A 251 -9.11 27.13 21.78
C LEU A 251 -9.39 26.57 23.19
N LEU A 252 -9.32 27.42 24.22
CA LEU A 252 -9.52 27.02 25.61
C LEU A 252 -10.93 26.48 25.84
N TYR A 253 -11.96 27.23 25.41
CA TYR A 253 -13.34 26.80 25.57
C TYR A 253 -13.65 25.53 24.77
N ALA A 254 -13.20 25.46 23.51
CA ALA A 254 -13.40 24.28 22.68
C ALA A 254 -12.68 23.05 23.24
N GLY A 255 -11.45 23.22 23.76
CA GLY A 255 -10.67 22.16 24.39
C GLY A 255 -11.36 21.61 25.64
N ASP A 256 -11.86 22.47 26.53
CA ASP A 256 -12.61 22.03 27.71
C ASP A 256 -13.88 21.28 27.33
N ALA A 257 -14.68 21.84 26.42
CA ALA A 257 -15.88 21.17 25.91
C ALA A 257 -15.55 19.80 25.30
N TRP A 258 -14.44 19.70 24.57
CA TRP A 258 -14.00 18.46 23.94
C TRP A 258 -13.62 17.36 24.95
N CYS A 259 -12.92 17.70 26.04
CA CYS A 259 -12.45 16.75 27.04
C CYS A 259 -13.57 15.86 27.62
N TYR A 260 -14.76 16.41 27.77
CA TYR A 260 -15.92 15.72 28.34
C TYR A 260 -16.93 15.23 27.29
N THR A 261 -16.56 15.27 26.01
CA THR A 261 -17.43 14.85 24.91
C THR A 261 -17.29 13.34 24.64
N GLU A 262 -18.43 12.65 24.54
CA GLU A 262 -18.50 11.23 24.17
C GLU A 262 -17.91 10.95 22.78
N ILE A 263 -17.38 9.74 22.58
CA ILE A 263 -16.67 9.37 21.35
C ILE A 263 -17.54 9.51 20.08
N ASP A 264 -18.84 9.21 20.17
CA ASP A 264 -19.78 9.29 19.04
C ASP A 264 -20.01 10.74 18.59
N VAL A 265 -20.04 11.66 19.56
CA VAL A 265 -20.15 13.09 19.30
C VAL A 265 -18.85 13.61 18.69
N ARG A 266 -17.69 13.21 19.24
CA ARG A 266 -16.38 13.58 18.67
C ARG A 266 -16.26 13.13 17.22
N TYR A 267 -16.58 11.86 16.94
CA TYR A 267 -16.60 11.32 15.59
C TYR A 267 -17.49 12.15 14.66
N SER A 268 -18.72 12.45 15.09
CA SER A 268 -19.68 13.22 14.28
C SER A 268 -19.20 14.65 14.02
N LEU A 269 -18.60 15.32 15.00
CA LEU A 269 -18.02 16.67 14.83
C LEU A 269 -16.82 16.65 13.88
N LEU A 270 -15.94 15.65 13.98
CA LEU A 270 -14.79 15.52 13.08
C LEU A 270 -15.23 15.23 11.65
N ARG A 271 -16.22 14.36 11.47
CA ARG A 271 -16.85 14.08 10.17
C ARG A 271 -17.46 15.33 9.57
N LEU A 272 -18.16 16.12 10.37
CA LEU A 272 -18.77 17.37 9.94
C LEU A 272 -17.71 18.39 9.52
N ALA A 273 -16.66 18.54 10.32
CA ALA A 273 -15.55 19.42 10.03
C ALA A 273 -14.78 18.98 8.77
N ALA A 274 -14.54 17.68 8.61
CA ALA A 274 -13.96 17.08 7.40
C ALA A 274 -14.78 17.40 6.13
N ARG A 275 -16.11 17.31 6.20
CA ARG A 275 -17.00 17.66 5.08
C ARG A 275 -16.97 19.15 4.77
N CYS A 276 -16.96 20.01 5.78
CA CYS A 276 -16.86 21.46 5.59
C CYS A 276 -15.52 21.85 4.97
N PHE A 277 -14.43 21.30 5.49
CA PHE A 277 -13.10 21.44 4.92
C PHE A 277 -13.06 20.96 3.47
N TYR A 278 -13.72 19.83 3.18
CA TYR A 278 -13.86 19.33 1.81
C TYR A 278 -14.54 20.32 0.89
N THR A 279 -15.72 20.80 1.29
CA THR A 279 -16.47 21.75 0.48
C THR A 279 -15.72 23.06 0.24
N ARG A 280 -14.99 23.58 1.24
CA ARG A 280 -14.28 24.86 1.14
C ARG A 280 -12.98 24.76 0.32
N ASN A 281 -12.17 23.74 0.59
CA ASN A 281 -10.76 23.73 0.19
C ASN A 281 -10.43 22.66 -0.85
N LEU A 282 -11.18 21.56 -0.91
CA LEU A 282 -10.67 20.35 -1.54
C LEU A 282 -10.68 20.33 -3.06
N ALA A 283 -11.34 21.24 -3.76
CA ALA A 283 -11.05 21.41 -5.20
C ALA A 283 -9.56 21.72 -5.46
N ARG A 284 -8.89 22.38 -4.50
CA ARG A 284 -7.46 22.73 -4.58
C ARG A 284 -6.54 21.65 -4.02
N LEU A 285 -7.00 20.92 -2.98
CA LEU A 285 -6.22 19.88 -2.30
C LEU A 285 -6.43 18.47 -2.85
N SER A 286 -7.50 18.22 -3.60
CA SER A 286 -7.87 16.86 -4.03
C SER A 286 -6.80 16.25 -4.90
N PHE A 287 -6.19 17.03 -5.80
CA PHE A 287 -5.10 16.51 -6.62
C PHE A 287 -3.93 16.03 -5.75
N HIS A 288 -3.58 16.80 -4.72
CA HIS A 288 -2.51 16.44 -3.80
C HIS A 288 -2.82 15.14 -3.03
N PHE A 289 -3.96 15.09 -2.33
CA PHE A 289 -4.28 13.91 -1.52
C PHE A 289 -4.63 12.68 -2.36
N ASN A 290 -5.26 12.82 -3.54
CA ASN A 290 -5.48 11.69 -4.45
C ASN A 290 -4.16 11.04 -4.87
N ASN A 291 -3.14 11.85 -5.17
CA ASN A 291 -1.83 11.32 -5.52
C ASN A 291 -1.13 10.69 -4.32
N LEU A 292 -1.22 11.28 -3.12
CA LEU A 292 -0.70 10.66 -1.89
C LEU A 292 -1.34 9.28 -1.67
N CYS A 293 -2.67 9.19 -1.80
CA CYS A 293 -3.42 7.95 -1.70
C CYS A 293 -3.00 6.94 -2.78
N TYR A 294 -2.81 7.39 -4.02
CA TYR A 294 -2.33 6.56 -5.12
C TYR A 294 -0.93 6.01 -4.87
N ILE A 295 0.02 6.84 -4.41
CA ILE A 295 1.38 6.42 -4.07
C ILE A 295 1.33 5.36 -2.98
N THR A 296 0.54 5.60 -1.93
CA THR A 296 0.36 4.65 -0.81
C THR A 296 -0.18 3.31 -1.32
N LYS A 297 -1.17 3.34 -2.21
CA LYS A 297 -1.72 2.12 -2.83
C LYS A 297 -0.66 1.38 -3.67
N VAL A 298 0.07 2.09 -4.53
CA VAL A 298 1.11 1.48 -5.38
C VAL A 298 2.19 0.81 -4.55
N ILE A 299 2.64 1.47 -3.46
CA ILE A 299 3.64 0.90 -2.56
C ILE A 299 3.08 -0.33 -1.85
N ASN A 300 1.82 -0.30 -1.41
CA ASN A 300 1.16 -1.46 -0.80
C ASN A 300 1.11 -2.68 -1.74
N ASP A 301 1.04 -2.44 -3.05
CA ASP A 301 0.98 -3.48 -4.08
C ASP A 301 2.37 -4.00 -4.51
N PHE A 302 3.47 -3.43 -3.99
CA PHE A 302 4.82 -3.92 -4.29
C PHE A 302 5.03 -5.35 -3.81
N LYS A 303 5.70 -6.15 -4.64
CA LYS A 303 6.05 -7.53 -4.32
C LYS A 303 7.34 -7.61 -3.50
N PHE A 304 8.27 -6.68 -3.73
CA PHE A 304 9.61 -6.73 -3.14
C PHE A 304 9.81 -5.59 -2.13
N ASN A 305 10.25 -5.93 -0.92
CA ASN A 305 10.56 -4.96 0.15
C ASN A 305 9.42 -3.95 0.45
N ARG A 306 8.16 -4.35 0.26
CA ARG A 306 6.96 -3.53 0.48
C ARG A 306 7.01 -2.75 1.79
N ASP A 307 7.29 -3.45 2.89
CA ASP A 307 7.27 -2.85 4.23
C ASP A 307 8.36 -1.79 4.39
N TYR A 308 9.55 -2.01 3.83
CA TYR A 308 10.63 -1.02 3.81
C TYR A 308 10.22 0.25 3.03
N TYR A 309 9.62 0.08 1.85
CA TYR A 309 9.17 1.22 1.04
C TYR A 309 8.00 1.97 1.69
N MET A 310 7.07 1.25 2.33
CA MET A 310 5.97 1.85 3.08
C MET A 310 6.49 2.63 4.29
N ASP A 311 7.43 2.07 5.05
CA ASP A 311 8.04 2.75 6.18
C ASP A 311 8.79 4.01 5.76
N TYR A 312 9.55 3.94 4.65
CA TYR A 312 10.21 5.11 4.09
C TYR A 312 9.20 6.16 3.63
N TRP A 313 8.13 5.75 2.95
CA TRP A 313 7.07 6.64 2.51
C TRP A 313 6.44 7.38 3.68
N ILE A 314 6.03 6.66 4.72
CA ILE A 314 5.45 7.25 5.93
C ILE A 314 6.42 8.22 6.61
N ALA A 315 7.73 7.90 6.60
CA ALA A 315 8.77 8.80 7.14
C ALA A 315 8.96 10.09 6.32
N ASN A 316 8.49 10.15 5.07
CA ASN A 316 8.54 11.35 4.23
C ASN A 316 7.29 12.23 4.34
N LEU A 317 6.22 11.72 4.93
CA LEU A 317 5.01 12.51 5.16
C LEU A 317 5.19 13.41 6.38
N ASN A 318 4.88 14.69 6.21
CA ASN A 318 4.95 15.63 7.34
C ASN A 318 3.67 15.57 8.18
N THR A 319 3.77 15.95 9.46
CA THR A 319 2.66 15.87 10.41
C THR A 319 1.41 16.64 9.96
N MET A 320 1.57 17.84 9.38
CA MET A 320 0.43 18.66 8.94
C MET A 320 -0.29 18.02 7.74
N GLU A 321 0.47 17.49 6.80
CA GLU A 321 -0.04 16.75 5.65
C GLU A 321 -0.78 15.47 6.09
N CYS A 322 -0.24 14.73 7.05
CA CYS A 322 -0.90 13.57 7.65
C CYS A 322 -2.24 13.93 8.30
N GLU A 323 -2.30 15.01 9.08
CA GLU A 323 -3.56 15.45 9.71
C GLU A 323 -4.61 15.90 8.68
N LEU A 324 -4.19 16.64 7.67
CA LEU A 324 -5.08 17.09 6.60
C LEU A 324 -5.53 15.92 5.73
N LEU A 325 -4.66 14.93 5.51
CA LEU A 325 -5.02 13.66 4.89
C LEU A 325 -6.04 12.89 5.75
N PHE A 326 -5.88 12.88 7.08
CA PHE A 326 -6.88 12.27 7.96
C PHE A 326 -8.26 12.92 7.77
N PHE A 327 -8.36 14.26 7.78
CA PHE A 327 -9.63 14.93 7.49
C PHE A 327 -10.13 14.69 6.05
N TYR A 328 -9.23 14.56 5.08
CA TYR A 328 -9.60 14.20 3.72
C TYR A 328 -10.25 12.82 3.66
N LEU A 329 -9.62 11.80 4.25
CA LEU A 329 -10.18 10.45 4.33
C LEU A 329 -11.48 10.46 5.13
N LEU A 330 -11.49 11.15 6.28
CA LEU A 330 -12.65 11.27 7.15
C LEU A 330 -13.82 12.04 6.51
N SER A 331 -13.63 12.73 5.38
CA SER A 331 -14.76 13.37 4.68
C SER A 331 -15.70 12.34 4.01
N GLY A 332 -15.24 11.11 3.81
CA GLY A 332 -15.96 10.06 3.08
C GLY A 332 -16.09 10.32 1.58
N LYS A 333 -15.30 11.25 1.04
CA LYS A 333 -15.23 11.54 -0.41
C LYS A 333 -14.12 10.78 -1.13
N SER A 334 -13.19 10.18 -0.39
CA SER A 334 -12.15 9.29 -0.91
C SER A 334 -12.66 7.85 -1.07
N ASN A 335 -11.93 7.02 -1.84
CA ASN A 335 -12.21 5.58 -1.92
C ASN A 335 -11.97 4.90 -0.55
N MET A 336 -12.88 4.03 -0.12
CA MET A 336 -12.80 3.31 1.16
C MET A 336 -11.57 2.39 1.25
N ASP A 337 -11.16 1.78 0.14
CA ASP A 337 -9.94 0.96 0.06
C ASP A 337 -8.70 1.70 0.60
N ILE A 338 -8.64 3.01 0.40
CA ILE A 338 -7.52 3.83 0.87
C ILE A 338 -7.56 4.04 2.38
N SER A 339 -8.74 4.15 2.98
CA SER A 339 -8.88 4.27 4.43
C SER A 339 -8.43 2.98 5.12
N GLU A 340 -8.78 1.82 4.53
CA GLU A 340 -8.29 0.52 5.00
C GLU A 340 -6.76 0.41 4.87
N ILE A 341 -6.19 0.80 3.72
CA ILE A 341 -4.73 0.81 3.53
C ILE A 341 -4.06 1.73 4.56
N ALA A 342 -4.62 2.92 4.82
CA ALA A 342 -4.07 3.86 5.79
C ALA A 342 -4.02 3.28 7.21
N ILE A 343 -5.07 2.56 7.63
CA ILE A 343 -5.10 1.85 8.92
C ILE A 343 -4.09 0.71 8.93
N ASN A 344 -4.12 -0.18 7.93
CA ASN A 344 -3.29 -1.38 7.87
C ASN A 344 -1.79 -1.08 7.77
N SER A 345 -1.43 0.03 7.11
CA SER A 345 -0.03 0.49 6.99
C SER A 345 0.44 1.36 8.14
N ASN A 346 -0.43 1.71 9.09
CA ASN A 346 -0.15 2.70 10.15
C ASN A 346 0.35 4.04 9.58
N LEU A 347 -0.35 4.56 8.56
CA LEU A 347 0.04 5.76 7.82
C LEU A 347 0.28 6.98 8.73
N PHE A 348 -0.45 7.07 9.85
CA PHE A 348 -0.38 8.17 10.81
C PHE A 348 0.59 7.93 11.98
N LYS A 349 1.47 6.91 11.92
CA LYS A 349 2.37 6.55 13.04
C LYS A 349 3.29 7.68 13.50
N ASN A 350 3.60 8.62 12.61
CA ASN A 350 4.50 9.74 12.88
C ASN A 350 3.79 10.99 13.42
N VAL A 351 2.46 10.98 13.53
CA VAL A 351 1.70 12.12 14.08
C VAL A 351 1.90 12.15 15.60
N PRO A 352 2.52 13.20 16.17
CA PRO A 352 2.67 13.32 17.61
C PRO A 352 1.33 13.61 18.29
N LYS A 353 1.17 13.14 19.53
CA LYS A 353 -0.06 13.32 20.33
C LYS A 353 -0.39 14.80 20.57
N ASP A 354 0.62 15.63 20.80
CA ASP A 354 0.52 17.06 21.05
C ASP A 354 0.23 17.89 19.79
N GLN A 355 0.27 17.27 18.60
CA GLN A 355 0.04 17.95 17.33
C GLN A 355 -1.37 17.76 16.76
N ILE A 356 -2.14 16.80 17.29
CA ILE A 356 -3.51 16.52 16.85
C ILE A 356 -4.43 17.71 17.15
N PHE A 357 -5.50 17.83 16.35
CA PHE A 357 -6.53 18.88 16.38
C PHE A 357 -7.26 19.08 17.71
N THR A 358 -6.95 18.31 18.75
CA THR A 358 -7.65 18.35 20.03
C THR A 358 -6.91 17.66 21.18
N VAL A 359 -7.36 17.91 22.41
CA VAL A 359 -6.91 17.24 23.63
C VAL A 359 -7.38 15.79 23.63
N MET A 360 -6.45 14.87 23.93
CA MET A 360 -6.63 13.42 23.77
C MET A 360 -6.69 12.72 25.13
N PRO A 361 -7.39 11.57 25.23
CA PRO A 361 -7.31 10.69 26.40
C PRO A 361 -5.84 10.36 26.71
N GLU A 362 -5.43 10.38 27.99
CA GLU A 362 -4.03 10.17 28.38
C GLU A 362 -3.50 8.79 27.98
N ASP A 363 -4.37 7.79 27.92
CA ASP A 363 -4.06 6.37 27.70
C ASP A 363 -3.90 5.97 26.23
N LYS A 364 -4.32 6.81 25.28
CA LYS A 364 -4.22 6.51 23.84
C LYS A 364 -3.12 7.30 23.14
N THR A 365 -2.50 6.66 22.15
CA THR A 365 -1.62 7.30 21.16
C THR A 365 -2.42 8.05 20.09
N ALA A 366 -1.74 8.95 19.38
CA ALA A 366 -2.29 9.62 18.20
C ALA A 366 -2.81 8.63 17.15
N LEU A 367 -1.99 7.64 16.81
CA LEU A 367 -2.29 6.62 15.82
C LEU A 367 -3.57 5.85 16.16
N GLU A 368 -3.70 5.38 17.41
CA GLU A 368 -4.86 4.60 17.85
C GLU A 368 -6.17 5.38 17.67
N VAL A 369 -6.19 6.66 18.04
CA VAL A 369 -7.40 7.48 17.93
C VAL A 369 -7.73 7.83 16.48
N LEU A 370 -6.72 8.17 15.66
CA LEU A 370 -6.95 8.45 14.23
C LEU A 370 -7.48 7.19 13.52
N ASN A 371 -6.90 6.02 13.80
CA ASN A 371 -7.37 4.75 13.25
C ASN A 371 -8.78 4.39 13.76
N GLU A 372 -9.09 4.65 15.04
CA GLU A 372 -10.43 4.44 15.59
C GLU A 372 -11.49 5.26 14.84
N PHE A 373 -11.24 6.53 14.57
CA PHE A 373 -12.19 7.36 13.83
C PHE A 373 -12.31 6.99 12.35
N LEU A 374 -11.21 6.59 11.70
CA LEU A 374 -11.27 6.07 10.33
C LEU A 374 -12.01 4.74 10.26
N GLN A 375 -11.83 3.87 11.25
CA GLN A 375 -12.55 2.60 11.33
C GLN A 375 -14.05 2.85 11.50
N MET A 376 -14.45 3.79 12.37
CA MET A 376 -15.86 4.19 12.51
C MET A 376 -16.46 4.66 11.18
N GLN A 377 -15.67 5.33 10.32
CA GLN A 377 -16.13 5.69 8.99
C GLN A 377 -16.28 4.48 8.06
N ILE A 378 -15.31 3.57 8.05
CA ILE A 378 -15.34 2.35 7.23
C ILE A 378 -16.56 1.50 7.61
N ASP A 379 -16.86 1.42 8.91
CA ASP A 379 -18.00 0.69 9.46
C ASP A 379 -19.35 1.41 9.23
N TYR A 380 -19.36 2.55 8.53
CA TYR A 380 -20.54 3.39 8.28
C TYR A 380 -21.31 3.75 9.57
N LYS A 381 -20.57 4.03 10.66
CA LYS A 381 -21.19 4.41 11.93
C LYS A 381 -22.10 5.63 11.76
N GLU A 382 -23.31 5.52 12.29
CA GLU A 382 -24.30 6.61 12.25
C GLU A 382 -23.78 7.85 13.01
N GLU A 383 -23.99 9.02 12.40
CA GLU A 383 -23.66 10.30 13.02
C GLU A 383 -24.81 10.76 13.91
N ILE A 384 -24.48 11.44 15.01
CA ILE A 384 -25.50 11.95 15.92
C ILE A 384 -26.35 13.04 15.24
N ASN A 385 -27.58 13.20 15.71
CA ASN A 385 -28.40 14.33 15.34
C ASN A 385 -27.97 15.58 16.13
N PHE A 386 -27.56 16.63 15.40
CA PHE A 386 -27.12 17.91 15.97
C PHE A 386 -28.26 18.91 16.26
N ASN A 387 -29.52 18.50 16.15
CA ASN A 387 -30.66 19.39 16.43
C ASN A 387 -30.55 19.99 17.84
N PRO A 388 -30.68 21.33 17.98
CA PRO A 388 -30.63 21.98 19.27
C PRO A 388 -31.81 21.51 20.15
N VAL A 389 -31.60 21.51 21.47
CA VAL A 389 -32.65 21.18 22.45
C VAL A 389 -33.84 22.13 22.26
N ALA A 390 -35.08 21.63 22.31
CA ALA A 390 -36.27 22.48 22.16
C ALA A 390 -36.29 23.58 23.23
N GLU A 391 -36.74 24.79 22.87
CA GLU A 391 -37.03 25.84 23.85
C GLU A 391 -38.26 25.41 24.66
N GLU A 392 -38.13 25.35 25.99
CA GLU A 392 -39.23 25.14 26.93
C GLU A 392 -40.06 26.41 27.14
#